data_AF-A0A838MQ18-F1
#
_entry.id   AF-A0A838MQ18-F1
#
_cell.length_a   1.000
_cell.length_b   1.000
_cell.length_c   1.000
_cell.angle_alpha   90.00
_cell.angle_beta   90.00
_cell.angle_gamma   90.00
#
_symmetry.space_group_name_H-M   'P 1'
#
loop_
_entity.id
_entity.type
_entity.pdbx_description
1 polymer ?
#
loop_
_entity_poly.entity_id
_entity_poly.type
_entity_poly.pdbx_seq_one_letter_code
_entity_poly.pdbx_strand_id
1 'polypeptide(L)'
;MVARLDAGEVITRPILNSVLSEQFGGSDDDARWSVRDAHATLELAQVLWLQDSSNLSPSSPPETAKDAFDRLEAQLPSQTVRSEEQIELQQFATPPYLAWLAARACAFGASEVALEPSAGTGMLAVWAEAAGARLALNEISPLRCECLANLFPQATISGHDGELIDELLDPNLAPSVVLMNPPYSHGVERGADGRTGGRHLRSAWKRLTAGGRLVAVMPEWFDLHRFVSGAAAPIAVRLNARIERAFVRSGTSITTRLIVLDKTLPSNDPVAATTSTLSELCDLIDTLPLRETAQFPAAMATRPQGALLSLVTAGSRLRPVPPARAGVSTGIVPCTFEALAEPAPIAEQVGHYLPYRPSRILIPDAADHPTPLVESVAMGSITAPIPTQVPLLPSGVIAKGLVSSAQAETLIYAANAHARDLPGRFAPEDKGCILKPSAEGHAYRMGYFLGDGTGAGKGRQVASVILDRWVRGEKRHIWISKNEALLEDARRDWLALGGLPIDIQPLGQWKLGTQVSMREGILF
;
A
#
# COMPACT_ATOMS: atom_id res chain seq x y z
N MET A 1 -27.41 17.81 -7.15
CA MET A 1 -26.12 17.97 -7.86
C MET A 1 -26.26 17.73 -9.35
N VAL A 2 -26.84 16.60 -9.80
CA VAL A 2 -27.07 16.31 -11.24
C VAL A 2 -27.73 17.46 -12.00
N ALA A 3 -28.83 18.01 -11.48
CA ALA A 3 -29.51 19.15 -12.11
C ALA A 3 -28.62 20.39 -12.33
N ARG A 4 -27.59 20.59 -11.49
CA ARG A 4 -26.61 21.67 -11.68
C ARG A 4 -25.61 21.36 -12.79
N LEU A 5 -25.18 20.09 -12.90
CA LEU A 5 -24.36 19.61 -14.02
C LEU A 5 -25.12 19.75 -15.35
N ASP A 6 -26.40 19.38 -15.38
CA ASP A 6 -27.27 19.55 -16.55
C ASP A 6 -27.46 21.02 -16.95
N ALA A 7 -27.58 21.90 -15.96
CA ALA A 7 -27.68 23.35 -16.17
C ALA A 7 -26.35 24.01 -16.60
N GLY A 8 -25.24 23.25 -16.64
CA GLY A 8 -23.93 23.78 -16.99
C GLY A 8 -23.28 24.61 -15.88
N GLU A 9 -23.77 24.52 -14.64
CA GLU A 9 -23.30 25.33 -13.52
C GLU A 9 -21.96 24.81 -12.97
N VAL A 10 -21.07 25.73 -12.61
CA VAL A 10 -19.82 25.39 -11.91
C VAL A 10 -20.13 25.09 -10.45
N ILE A 11 -19.89 23.85 -10.04
CA ILE A 11 -20.05 23.38 -8.66
C ILE A 11 -18.82 23.80 -7.87
N THR A 12 -18.99 24.77 -6.98
CA THR A 12 -17.94 25.22 -6.07
C THR A 12 -18.06 24.53 -4.71
N ARG A 13 -16.97 24.52 -3.92
CA ARG A 13 -16.99 23.95 -2.57
C ARG A 13 -18.07 24.59 -1.65
N PRO A 14 -18.30 25.92 -1.66
CA PRO A 14 -19.42 26.51 -0.92
C PRO A 14 -20.79 25.97 -1.34
N ILE A 15 -21.03 25.75 -2.64
CA ILE A 15 -22.29 25.18 -3.14
C ILE A 15 -22.45 23.74 -2.62
N LEU A 16 -21.38 22.94 -2.70
CA LEU A 16 -21.37 21.56 -2.19
C LEU A 16 -21.67 21.51 -0.69
N ASN A 17 -20.99 22.33 0.11
CA ASN A 17 -21.19 22.40 1.55
C ASN A 17 -22.60 22.88 1.92
N SER A 18 -23.19 23.84 1.18
CA SER A 18 -24.57 24.30 1.40
C SER A 18 -25.56 23.17 1.20
N VAL A 19 -25.44 22.45 0.08
CA VAL A 19 -26.34 21.33 -0.22
C VAL A 19 -26.22 20.24 0.84
N LEU A 20 -25.01 19.86 1.24
CA LEU A 20 -24.82 18.86 2.30
C LEU A 20 -25.40 19.34 3.63
N SER A 21 -25.16 20.60 4.01
CA SER A 21 -25.66 21.12 5.28
C SER A 21 -27.18 21.19 5.33
N GLU A 22 -27.82 21.52 4.21
CA GLU A 22 -29.28 21.48 4.05
C GLU A 22 -29.84 20.05 4.17
N GLN A 23 -29.18 19.06 3.56
CA GLN A 23 -29.65 17.66 3.58
C GLN A 23 -29.39 16.95 4.90
N PHE A 24 -28.25 17.20 5.54
CA PHE A 24 -27.84 16.57 6.80
C PHE A 24 -28.24 17.37 8.05
N GLY A 25 -28.84 18.56 7.88
CA GLY A 25 -29.38 19.37 8.98
C GLY A 25 -28.32 20.02 9.87
N GLY A 26 -27.16 20.38 9.31
CA GLY A 26 -26.07 21.10 10.00
C GLY A 26 -24.72 20.95 9.28
N SER A 27 -23.67 21.60 9.79
CA SER A 27 -22.37 21.67 9.10
C SER A 27 -21.46 20.47 9.39
N ASP A 28 -20.32 20.43 8.71
CA ASP A 28 -19.21 19.52 9.01
C ASP A 28 -18.58 19.82 10.39
N ASP A 29 -18.58 21.07 10.85
CA ASP A 29 -18.14 21.44 12.20
C ASP A 29 -19.01 20.78 13.30
N ASP A 30 -20.31 20.57 13.02
CA ASP A 30 -21.25 19.86 13.89
C ASP A 30 -21.18 18.33 13.73
N ALA A 31 -20.21 17.82 12.96
CA ALA A 31 -20.04 16.42 12.60
C ALA A 31 -21.29 15.79 11.93
N ARG A 32 -22.11 16.59 11.24
CA ARG A 32 -23.31 16.12 10.52
C ARG A 32 -22.99 15.41 9.21
N TRP A 33 -21.90 15.82 8.58
CA TRP A 33 -21.31 15.20 7.40
C TRP A 33 -19.81 15.45 7.41
N SER A 34 -19.06 14.72 6.59
CA SER A 34 -17.61 14.80 6.51
C SER A 34 -17.14 15.16 5.10
N VAL A 35 -15.88 15.58 4.97
CA VAL A 35 -15.25 15.80 3.66
C VAL A 35 -15.34 14.55 2.75
N ARG A 36 -15.39 13.34 3.34
CA ARG A 36 -15.57 12.09 2.58
C ARG A 36 -16.97 12.01 1.94
N ASP A 37 -18.00 12.42 2.67
CA ASP A 37 -19.38 12.46 2.18
C ASP A 37 -19.52 13.47 1.04
N ALA A 38 -18.81 14.60 1.13
CA ALA A 38 -18.74 15.59 0.07
C ALA A 38 -18.10 15.04 -1.22
N HIS A 39 -17.01 14.28 -1.10
CA HIS A 39 -16.37 13.65 -2.26
C HIS A 39 -17.26 12.55 -2.86
N ALA A 40 -17.81 11.66 -2.03
CA ALA A 40 -18.74 10.63 -2.48
C ALA A 40 -19.97 11.24 -3.19
N THR A 41 -20.51 12.34 -2.67
CA THR A 41 -21.63 13.06 -3.30
C THR A 41 -21.27 13.57 -4.71
N LEU A 42 -20.08 14.13 -4.89
CA LEU A 42 -19.60 14.56 -6.21
C LEU A 42 -19.40 13.38 -7.15
N GLU A 43 -18.85 12.27 -6.68
CA GLU A 43 -18.66 11.05 -7.50
C GLU A 43 -20.01 10.46 -7.93
N LEU A 44 -20.95 10.28 -6.99
CA LEU A 44 -22.29 9.77 -7.28
C LEU A 44 -23.05 10.69 -8.25
N ALA A 45 -22.91 12.02 -8.10
CA ALA A 45 -23.52 12.98 -9.02
C ALA A 45 -22.96 12.85 -10.44
N GLN A 46 -21.65 12.60 -10.59
CA GLN A 46 -21.04 12.33 -11.89
C GLN A 46 -21.58 11.02 -12.48
N VAL A 47 -21.65 9.94 -11.70
CA VAL A 47 -22.18 8.64 -12.17
C VAL A 47 -23.63 8.77 -12.66
N LEU A 48 -24.50 9.42 -11.88
CA LEU A 48 -25.90 9.67 -12.26
C LEU A 48 -26.00 10.52 -13.54
N TRP A 49 -25.21 11.59 -13.64
CA TRP A 49 -25.18 12.42 -14.85
C TRP A 49 -24.71 11.63 -16.08
N LEU A 50 -23.76 10.71 -15.90
CA LEU A 50 -23.29 9.82 -16.96
C LEU A 50 -24.37 8.83 -17.40
N GLN A 51 -25.15 8.27 -16.46
CA GLN A 51 -26.27 7.36 -16.75
C GLN A 51 -27.41 8.07 -17.51
N ASP A 52 -27.81 9.26 -17.05
CA ASP A 52 -29.07 9.88 -17.48
C ASP A 52 -28.89 10.92 -18.60
N SER A 53 -27.76 11.64 -18.63
CA SER A 53 -27.63 12.87 -19.42
C SER A 53 -26.52 12.84 -20.47
N SER A 54 -25.51 11.98 -20.32
CA SER A 54 -24.32 12.03 -21.19
C SER A 54 -24.58 11.59 -22.64
N ASN A 55 -25.51 10.65 -22.84
CA ASN A 55 -25.74 9.93 -24.12
C ASN A 55 -24.44 9.30 -24.69
N LEU A 56 -23.46 8.99 -23.84
CA LEU A 56 -22.21 8.35 -24.24
C LEU A 56 -22.26 6.85 -23.99
N SER A 57 -21.58 6.10 -24.85
CA SER A 57 -21.20 4.71 -24.61
C SER A 57 -19.71 4.53 -24.86
N PRO A 58 -19.08 3.41 -24.45
CA PRO A 58 -17.68 3.15 -24.75
C PRO A 58 -17.34 3.15 -26.25
N SER A 59 -18.33 2.94 -27.12
CA SER A 59 -18.18 2.98 -28.57
C SER A 59 -18.42 4.37 -29.19
N SER A 60 -18.77 5.38 -28.40
CA SER A 60 -18.95 6.75 -28.90
C SER A 60 -17.68 7.28 -29.59
N PRO A 61 -17.80 8.25 -30.53
CA PRO A 61 -16.64 8.88 -31.15
C PRO A 61 -15.74 9.56 -30.10
N PRO A 62 -14.39 9.38 -30.17
CA PRO A 62 -13.46 9.95 -29.19
C PRO A 62 -13.60 11.46 -28.99
N GLU A 63 -13.80 12.22 -30.07
CA GLU A 63 -13.97 13.68 -30.00
C GLU A 63 -15.23 14.08 -29.21
N THR A 64 -16.35 13.39 -29.44
CA THR A 64 -17.60 13.65 -28.71
C THR A 64 -17.46 13.32 -27.23
N ALA A 65 -16.78 12.22 -26.90
CA ALA A 65 -16.50 11.85 -25.53
C ALA A 65 -15.58 12.88 -24.85
N LYS A 66 -14.51 13.29 -25.53
CA LYS A 66 -13.57 14.31 -25.05
C LYS A 66 -14.28 15.63 -24.73
N ASP A 67 -15.11 16.15 -25.64
CA ASP A 67 -15.85 17.40 -25.44
C ASP A 67 -16.81 17.32 -24.25
N ALA A 68 -17.41 16.16 -24.00
CA ALA A 68 -18.27 15.96 -22.84
C ALA A 68 -17.46 15.93 -21.53
N PHE A 69 -16.33 15.25 -21.49
CA PHE A 69 -15.48 15.18 -20.30
C PHE A 69 -14.77 16.48 -19.98
N ASP A 70 -14.31 17.24 -20.99
CA ASP A 70 -13.72 18.56 -20.80
C ASP A 70 -14.76 19.53 -20.18
N ARG A 71 -16.02 19.46 -20.63
CA ARG A 71 -17.13 20.23 -20.03
C ARG A 71 -17.43 19.81 -18.60
N LEU A 72 -17.50 18.50 -18.33
CA LEU A 72 -17.72 17.98 -16.99
C LEU A 72 -16.59 18.41 -16.04
N GLU A 73 -15.33 18.29 -16.46
CA GLU A 73 -14.18 18.71 -15.67
C GLU A 73 -14.20 20.21 -15.35
N ALA A 74 -14.61 21.05 -16.32
CA ALA A 74 -14.72 22.49 -16.11
C ALA A 74 -15.81 22.90 -15.09
N GLN A 75 -16.79 22.04 -14.83
CA GLN A 75 -17.88 22.28 -13.87
C GLN A 75 -17.53 21.82 -12.45
N LEU A 76 -16.52 20.99 -12.27
CA LEU A 76 -16.19 20.39 -10.98
C LEU A 76 -15.19 21.26 -10.20
N PRO A 77 -15.25 21.26 -8.86
CA PRO A 77 -14.29 22.00 -8.06
C PRO A 77 -12.89 21.37 -8.16
N SER A 78 -11.84 22.20 -8.14
CA SER A 78 -10.48 21.69 -8.12
C SER A 78 -10.18 20.97 -6.80
N GLN A 79 -9.87 19.67 -6.87
CA GLN A 79 -9.56 18.84 -5.69
C GLN A 79 -8.13 19.11 -5.19
N THR A 80 -7.91 20.30 -4.63
CA THR A 80 -6.60 20.77 -4.12
C THR A 80 -6.37 20.46 -2.64
N VAL A 81 -7.44 20.24 -1.86
CA VAL A 81 -7.36 19.91 -0.43
C VAL A 81 -7.54 18.41 -0.28
N ARG A 82 -6.51 17.73 0.24
CA ARG A 82 -6.49 16.28 0.46
C ARG A 82 -6.27 16.03 1.94
N SER A 83 -7.00 15.08 2.51
CA SER A 83 -6.66 14.56 3.83
C SER A 83 -5.40 13.68 3.71
N GLU A 84 -4.56 13.66 4.75
CA GLU A 84 -3.39 12.78 4.83
C GLU A 84 -3.80 11.32 4.63
N GLU A 85 -4.98 10.94 5.13
CA GLU A 85 -5.60 9.62 4.98
C GLU A 85 -6.02 9.30 3.53
N GLN A 86 -6.50 10.26 2.73
CA GLN A 86 -6.79 10.03 1.30
C GLN A 86 -5.52 9.82 0.48
N ILE A 87 -4.43 10.50 0.85
CA ILE A 87 -3.11 10.29 0.26
C ILE A 87 -2.55 8.92 0.70
N GLU A 88 -2.76 8.54 1.96
CA GLU A 88 -2.30 7.31 2.58
C GLU A 88 -3.03 6.06 2.08
N LEU A 89 -4.36 6.13 1.93
CA LEU A 89 -5.20 5.04 1.42
C LEU A 89 -5.23 4.95 -0.11
N GLN A 90 -4.63 5.93 -0.82
CA GLN A 90 -4.65 6.07 -2.29
C GLN A 90 -6.05 5.88 -2.90
N GLN A 91 -7.09 6.33 -2.19
CA GLN A 91 -8.49 6.26 -2.61
C GLN A 91 -8.81 7.43 -3.55
N PHE A 92 -8.15 7.47 -4.70
CA PHE A 92 -8.46 8.45 -5.74
C PHE A 92 -9.62 7.93 -6.59
N ALA A 93 -10.63 8.76 -6.81
CA ALA A 93 -11.69 8.47 -7.76
C ALA A 93 -11.09 8.25 -9.15
N THR A 94 -11.53 7.21 -9.86
CA THR A 94 -11.15 7.00 -11.25
C THR A 94 -11.64 8.21 -12.07
N PRO A 95 -10.76 8.96 -12.75
CA PRO A 95 -11.20 10.09 -13.56
C PRO A 95 -12.18 9.63 -14.66
N PRO A 96 -13.31 10.32 -14.90
CA PRO A 96 -14.36 9.85 -15.82
C PRO A 96 -13.85 9.49 -17.23
N TYR A 97 -12.96 10.30 -17.79
CA TYR A 97 -12.42 10.03 -19.12
C TYR A 97 -11.50 8.79 -19.15
N LEU A 98 -10.70 8.57 -18.10
CA LEU A 98 -9.92 7.33 -17.98
C LEU A 98 -10.83 6.11 -17.82
N ALA A 99 -11.91 6.24 -17.04
CA ALA A 99 -12.89 5.16 -16.86
C ALA A 99 -13.54 4.77 -18.19
N TRP A 100 -13.91 5.77 -19.01
CA TRP A 100 -14.45 5.55 -20.35
C TRP A 100 -13.45 4.85 -21.28
N LEU A 101 -12.17 5.27 -21.27
CA LEU A 101 -11.12 4.62 -22.06
C LEU A 101 -10.87 3.18 -21.63
N ALA A 102 -10.83 2.91 -20.32
CA ALA A 102 -10.68 1.56 -19.78
C ALA A 102 -11.86 0.66 -20.20
N ALA A 103 -13.09 1.18 -20.16
CA ALA A 103 -14.27 0.47 -20.65
C ALA A 103 -14.24 0.25 -22.17
N ARG A 104 -13.77 1.22 -22.96
CA ARG A 104 -13.57 1.06 -24.41
C ARG A 104 -12.58 -0.05 -24.72
N ALA A 105 -11.48 -0.15 -23.97
CA ALA A 105 -10.48 -1.20 -24.11
C ALA A 105 -11.02 -2.62 -23.81
N CYS A 106 -12.09 -2.73 -23.01
CA CYS A 106 -12.75 -4.02 -22.74
C CYS A 106 -13.37 -4.63 -24.00
N ALA A 107 -13.75 -3.82 -25.00
CA ALA A 107 -14.44 -4.25 -26.21
C ALA A 107 -15.61 -5.22 -25.87
N PHE A 108 -16.58 -4.72 -25.11
CA PHE A 108 -17.71 -5.51 -24.62
C PHE A 108 -18.50 -6.15 -25.76
N GLY A 109 -18.83 -7.43 -25.60
CA GLY A 109 -19.84 -8.12 -26.39
C GLY A 109 -21.24 -7.93 -25.80
N ALA A 110 -22.26 -8.28 -26.58
CA ALA A 110 -23.64 -8.18 -26.12
C ALA A 110 -23.92 -9.13 -24.93
N SER A 111 -24.55 -8.61 -23.86
CA SER A 111 -25.04 -9.39 -22.70
C SER A 111 -23.97 -10.16 -21.91
N GLU A 112 -22.71 -9.76 -22.03
CA GLU A 112 -21.61 -10.31 -21.25
C GLU A 112 -21.73 -10.00 -19.76
N VAL A 113 -21.05 -10.79 -18.93
CA VAL A 113 -20.93 -10.48 -17.50
C VAL A 113 -19.63 -9.70 -17.28
N ALA A 114 -19.76 -8.47 -16.78
CA ALA A 114 -18.66 -7.61 -16.41
C ALA A 114 -18.50 -7.60 -14.89
N LEU A 115 -17.32 -8.00 -14.41
CA LEU A 115 -16.97 -7.94 -12.99
C LEU A 115 -16.11 -6.71 -12.69
N GLU A 116 -16.54 -5.92 -11.73
CA GLU A 116 -15.72 -4.88 -11.08
C GLU A 116 -15.41 -5.29 -9.63
N PRO A 117 -14.18 -5.77 -9.34
CA PRO A 117 -13.79 -6.30 -8.02
C PRO A 117 -13.71 -5.27 -6.88
N SER A 118 -13.67 -3.99 -7.21
CA SER A 118 -13.46 -2.88 -6.26
C SER A 118 -14.20 -1.66 -6.79
N ALA A 119 -15.53 -1.71 -6.73
CA ALA A 119 -16.41 -0.86 -7.51
C ALA A 119 -16.49 0.60 -7.06
N GLY A 120 -16.09 0.91 -5.82
CA GLY A 120 -16.16 2.27 -5.29
C GLY A 120 -17.58 2.82 -5.39
N THR A 121 -17.74 3.96 -6.07
CA THR A 121 -19.02 4.60 -6.35
C THR A 121 -19.63 4.22 -7.72
N GLY A 122 -18.98 3.33 -8.49
CA GLY A 122 -19.50 2.81 -9.76
C GLY A 122 -19.02 3.54 -11.02
N MET A 123 -17.90 4.27 -10.94
CA MET A 123 -17.38 5.05 -12.07
C MET A 123 -16.92 4.20 -13.27
N LEU A 124 -16.46 2.96 -13.06
CA LEU A 124 -16.19 2.03 -14.17
C LEU A 124 -17.47 1.25 -14.54
N ALA A 125 -18.27 0.85 -13.54
CA ALA A 125 -19.54 0.15 -13.72
C ALA A 125 -20.50 0.85 -14.69
N VAL A 126 -20.63 2.18 -14.61
CA VAL A 126 -21.52 2.96 -15.49
C VAL A 126 -21.24 2.72 -16.98
N TRP A 127 -19.98 2.51 -17.35
CA TRP A 127 -19.60 2.28 -18.73
C TRP A 127 -19.81 0.84 -19.18
N ALA A 128 -19.65 -0.12 -18.27
CA ALA A 128 -20.01 -1.50 -18.54
C ALA A 128 -21.54 -1.64 -18.72
N GLU A 129 -22.34 -0.92 -17.94
CA GLU A 129 -23.81 -0.84 -18.11
C GLU A 129 -24.17 -0.17 -19.45
N ALA A 130 -23.56 0.97 -19.77
CA ALA A 130 -23.78 1.67 -21.04
C ALA A 130 -23.38 0.83 -22.28
N ALA A 131 -22.48 -0.15 -22.10
CA ALA A 131 -22.15 -1.13 -23.12
C ALA A 131 -23.13 -2.33 -23.20
N GLY A 132 -24.14 -2.37 -22.32
CA GLY A 132 -25.13 -3.45 -22.25
C GLY A 132 -24.64 -4.72 -21.55
N ALA A 133 -23.60 -4.63 -20.72
CA ALA A 133 -23.12 -5.75 -19.92
C ALA A 133 -23.99 -5.96 -18.66
N ARG A 134 -24.13 -7.21 -18.22
CA ARG A 134 -24.66 -7.55 -16.91
C ARG A 134 -23.57 -7.34 -15.87
N LEU A 135 -23.88 -6.56 -14.85
CA LEU A 135 -22.89 -6.16 -13.85
C LEU A 135 -22.80 -7.13 -12.68
N ALA A 136 -21.58 -7.44 -12.28
CA ALA A 136 -21.25 -7.98 -10.97
C ALA A 136 -20.26 -7.03 -10.29
N LEU A 137 -20.69 -6.45 -9.18
CA LEU A 137 -19.95 -5.40 -8.48
C LEU A 137 -19.55 -5.90 -7.08
N ASN A 138 -18.28 -5.73 -6.72
CA ASN A 138 -17.79 -6.01 -5.38
C ASN A 138 -17.24 -4.72 -4.79
N GLU A 139 -17.75 -4.32 -3.62
CA GLU A 139 -17.30 -3.14 -2.90
C GLU A 139 -17.32 -3.44 -1.41
N ILE A 140 -16.25 -3.09 -0.68
CA ILE A 140 -16.17 -3.51 0.72
C ILE A 140 -16.87 -2.54 1.68
N SER A 141 -17.01 -1.26 1.29
CA SER A 141 -17.72 -0.28 2.10
C SER A 141 -19.23 -0.54 2.08
N PRO A 142 -19.87 -0.82 3.24
CA PRO A 142 -21.31 -1.08 3.29
C PRO A 142 -22.12 0.09 2.71
N LEU A 143 -21.73 1.33 3.02
CA LEU A 143 -22.39 2.52 2.50
C LEU A 143 -22.31 2.60 0.97
N ARG A 144 -21.14 2.30 0.38
CA ARG A 144 -21.01 2.31 -1.07
C ARG A 144 -21.74 1.15 -1.73
N CYS A 145 -21.81 -0.03 -1.09
CA CYS A 145 -22.68 -1.11 -1.57
C CYS A 145 -24.14 -0.66 -1.66
N GLU A 146 -24.65 0.04 -0.64
CA GLU A 146 -26.01 0.58 -0.65
C GLU A 146 -26.18 1.60 -1.79
N CYS A 147 -25.21 2.50 -2.00
CA CYS A 147 -25.24 3.42 -3.13
C CYS A 147 -25.26 2.68 -4.48
N LEU A 148 -24.39 1.68 -4.68
CA LEU A 148 -24.33 0.87 -5.89
C LEU A 148 -25.64 0.13 -6.15
N ALA A 149 -26.33 -0.35 -5.11
CA ALA A 149 -27.63 -1.02 -5.24
C ALA A 149 -28.73 -0.09 -5.73
N ASN A 150 -28.64 1.20 -5.39
CA ASN A 150 -29.55 2.23 -5.90
C ASN A 150 -29.21 2.64 -7.34
N LEU A 151 -27.91 2.79 -7.65
CA LEU A 151 -27.43 3.20 -8.99
C LEU A 151 -27.60 2.11 -10.05
N PHE A 152 -27.39 0.85 -9.66
CA PHE A 152 -27.37 -0.31 -10.56
C PHE A 152 -28.31 -1.39 -10.02
N PRO A 153 -29.63 -1.19 -10.07
CA PRO A 153 -30.61 -2.09 -9.43
C PRO A 153 -30.62 -3.51 -10.03
N GLN A 154 -30.07 -3.71 -11.24
CA GLN A 154 -29.95 -5.01 -11.89
C GLN A 154 -28.58 -5.68 -11.67
N ALA A 155 -27.65 -5.02 -10.99
CA ALA A 155 -26.33 -5.57 -10.72
C ALA A 155 -26.37 -6.63 -9.61
N THR A 156 -25.52 -7.65 -9.72
CA THR A 156 -25.21 -8.52 -8.58
C THR A 156 -24.17 -7.83 -7.71
N ILE A 157 -24.51 -7.53 -6.46
CA ILE A 157 -23.63 -6.78 -5.54
C ILE A 157 -23.12 -7.68 -4.42
N SER A 158 -21.85 -7.53 -4.08
CA SER A 158 -21.16 -8.29 -3.04
C SER A 158 -20.22 -7.38 -2.25
N GLY A 159 -19.88 -7.82 -1.03
CA GLY A 159 -19.13 -7.03 -0.04
C GLY A 159 -17.86 -7.70 0.47
N HIS A 160 -17.13 -8.40 -0.39
CA HIS A 160 -15.95 -9.18 0.00
C HIS A 160 -14.66 -8.38 -0.14
N ASP A 161 -13.60 -8.82 0.54
CA ASP A 161 -12.24 -8.36 0.23
C ASP A 161 -11.91 -8.74 -1.22
N GLY A 162 -11.51 -7.74 -2.03
CA GLY A 162 -11.15 -7.91 -3.43
C GLY A 162 -9.95 -8.85 -3.65
N GLU A 163 -9.14 -9.13 -2.62
CA GLU A 163 -8.11 -10.17 -2.68
C GLU A 163 -8.70 -11.60 -2.71
N LEU A 164 -9.91 -11.79 -2.19
CA LEU A 164 -10.52 -13.08 -1.90
C LEU A 164 -11.76 -13.39 -2.75
N ILE A 165 -12.03 -12.59 -3.77
CA ILE A 165 -13.22 -12.77 -4.62
C ILE A 165 -13.20 -14.09 -5.41
N ASP A 166 -12.04 -14.67 -5.74
CA ASP A 166 -11.95 -16.01 -6.32
C ASP A 166 -12.55 -17.10 -5.41
N GLU A 167 -12.36 -16.94 -4.10
CA GLU A 167 -12.82 -17.87 -3.08
C GLU A 167 -14.26 -17.56 -2.63
N LEU A 168 -14.66 -16.28 -2.58
CA LEU A 168 -15.88 -15.84 -1.89
C LEU A 168 -17.10 -15.55 -2.77
N LEU A 169 -16.92 -15.10 -4.03
CA LEU A 169 -18.08 -14.84 -4.91
C LEU A 169 -18.82 -16.14 -5.28
N ASP A 170 -20.08 -16.03 -5.73
CA ASP A 170 -20.83 -17.20 -6.21
C ASP A 170 -20.01 -17.97 -7.26
N PRO A 171 -19.75 -19.29 -7.08
CA PRO A 171 -19.02 -20.09 -8.06
C PRO A 171 -19.61 -20.09 -9.47
N ASN A 172 -20.90 -19.80 -9.62
CA ASN A 172 -21.59 -19.70 -10.92
C ASN A 172 -21.38 -18.34 -11.61
N LEU A 173 -20.84 -17.34 -10.90
CA LEU A 173 -20.48 -16.06 -11.49
C LEU A 173 -19.23 -16.23 -12.36
N ALA A 174 -19.44 -16.25 -13.68
CA ALA A 174 -18.43 -16.49 -14.71
C ALA A 174 -18.25 -15.24 -15.59
N PRO A 175 -17.50 -14.22 -15.14
CA PRO A 175 -17.28 -12.99 -15.91
C PRO A 175 -16.41 -13.25 -17.14
N SER A 176 -16.84 -12.76 -18.31
CA SER A 176 -16.00 -12.71 -19.52
C SER A 176 -15.24 -11.39 -19.66
N VAL A 177 -15.61 -10.38 -18.88
CA VAL A 177 -14.89 -9.11 -18.75
C VAL A 177 -14.63 -8.80 -17.30
N VAL A 178 -13.40 -8.37 -17.00
CA VAL A 178 -13.06 -7.71 -15.74
C VAL A 178 -12.59 -6.30 -16.07
N LEU A 179 -13.18 -5.30 -15.43
CA LEU A 179 -12.78 -3.90 -15.53
C LEU A 179 -12.49 -3.40 -14.11
N MET A 180 -11.28 -2.92 -13.84
CA MET A 180 -10.89 -2.63 -12.46
C MET A 180 -9.90 -1.48 -12.29
N ASN A 181 -10.04 -0.77 -11.18
CA ASN A 181 -9.04 0.12 -10.61
C ASN A 181 -8.85 -0.26 -9.14
N PRO A 182 -8.04 -1.28 -8.82
CA PRO A 182 -7.92 -1.78 -7.46
C PRO A 182 -7.19 -0.78 -6.56
N PRO A 183 -7.35 -0.86 -5.24
CA PRO A 183 -6.49 -0.11 -4.32
C PRO A 183 -5.02 -0.51 -4.54
N TYR A 184 -4.17 0.47 -4.81
CA TYR A 184 -2.77 0.23 -5.19
C TYR A 184 -1.90 -0.21 -4.02
N SER A 185 -2.16 0.33 -2.83
CA SER A 185 -1.30 0.14 -1.67
C SER A 185 -2.03 -0.06 -0.36
N HIS A 186 -3.33 -0.38 -0.34
CA HIS A 186 -4.07 -0.59 0.91
C HIS A 186 -5.10 -1.74 0.82
N GLY A 187 -4.82 -2.86 1.48
CA GLY A 187 -5.73 -4.03 1.59
C GLY A 187 -6.48 -4.04 2.92
N VAL A 188 -7.66 -4.67 2.99
CA VAL A 188 -8.51 -4.60 4.19
C VAL A 188 -7.98 -5.49 5.31
N GLU A 189 -7.48 -6.68 4.99
CA GLU A 189 -6.87 -7.57 5.97
C GLU A 189 -5.42 -7.16 6.35
N ARG A 190 -4.74 -6.40 5.49
CA ARG A 190 -3.27 -6.21 5.55
C ARG A 190 -2.80 -4.75 5.67
N GLY A 191 -3.69 -3.77 5.59
CA GLY A 191 -3.33 -2.35 5.62
C GLY A 191 -2.46 -1.95 4.43
N ALA A 192 -1.49 -1.05 4.66
CA ALA A 192 -0.67 -0.50 3.59
C ALA A 192 0.32 -1.52 2.99
N ASP A 193 0.06 -2.01 1.77
CA ASP A 193 0.89 -2.98 1.04
C ASP A 193 0.89 -2.68 -0.47
N GLY A 194 2.06 -2.33 -1.04
CA GLY A 194 2.22 -2.05 -2.48
C GLY A 194 1.94 -3.23 -3.42
N ARG A 195 1.59 -4.41 -2.89
CA ARG A 195 1.14 -5.59 -3.65
C ARG A 195 -0.37 -5.80 -3.63
N THR A 196 -1.14 -5.01 -2.88
CA THR A 196 -2.61 -5.14 -2.81
C THR A 196 -3.24 -5.14 -4.20
N GLY A 197 -2.92 -4.14 -5.04
CA GLY A 197 -3.45 -4.09 -6.40
C GLY A 197 -3.14 -5.35 -7.20
N GLY A 198 -1.95 -5.93 -7.03
CA GLY A 198 -1.54 -7.18 -7.68
C GLY A 198 -2.26 -8.43 -7.16
N ARG A 199 -2.70 -8.45 -5.90
CA ARG A 199 -3.51 -9.54 -5.33
C ARG A 199 -4.97 -9.46 -5.79
N HIS A 200 -5.56 -8.25 -5.80
CA HIS A 200 -6.88 -8.02 -6.40
C HIS A 200 -6.89 -8.46 -7.87
N LEU A 201 -5.89 -8.03 -8.65
CA LEU A 201 -5.72 -8.42 -10.05
C LEU A 201 -5.63 -9.94 -10.21
N ARG A 202 -4.88 -10.62 -9.33
CA ARG A 202 -4.76 -12.09 -9.34
C ARG A 202 -6.08 -12.79 -9.04
N SER A 203 -6.82 -12.31 -8.04
CA SER A 203 -8.14 -12.87 -7.67
C SER A 203 -9.13 -12.73 -8.81
N ALA A 204 -9.19 -11.53 -9.42
CA ALA A 204 -10.02 -11.26 -10.58
C ALA A 204 -9.60 -12.08 -11.82
N TRP A 205 -8.30 -12.26 -12.04
CA TRP A 205 -7.76 -13.09 -13.12
C TRP A 205 -8.17 -14.56 -13.01
N LYS A 206 -8.20 -15.11 -11.79
CA LYS A 206 -8.66 -16.48 -11.56
C LYS A 206 -10.16 -16.62 -11.91
N ARG A 207 -10.98 -15.61 -11.59
CA ARG A 207 -12.42 -15.55 -11.89
C ARG A 207 -12.76 -15.38 -13.36
N LEU A 208 -11.94 -14.64 -14.10
CA LEU A 208 -12.15 -14.41 -15.53
C LEU A 208 -12.26 -15.73 -16.30
N THR A 209 -13.25 -15.89 -17.17
CA THR A 209 -13.40 -17.08 -18.01
C THR A 209 -12.29 -17.17 -19.06
N ALA A 210 -12.01 -18.38 -19.54
CA ALA A 210 -11.08 -18.56 -20.66
C ALA A 210 -11.59 -17.80 -21.89
N GLY A 211 -10.70 -17.09 -22.60
CA GLY A 211 -11.08 -16.17 -23.68
C GLY A 211 -11.58 -14.79 -23.22
N GLY A 212 -11.74 -14.59 -21.91
CA GLY A 212 -12.13 -13.30 -21.35
C GLY A 212 -11.03 -12.24 -21.42
N ARG A 213 -11.42 -10.97 -21.26
CA ARG A 213 -10.51 -9.82 -21.21
C ARG A 213 -10.55 -9.16 -19.84
N LEU A 214 -9.37 -8.81 -19.33
CA LEU A 214 -9.21 -8.00 -18.13
C LEU A 214 -8.56 -6.67 -18.51
N VAL A 215 -9.19 -5.57 -18.09
CA VAL A 215 -8.63 -4.22 -18.17
C VAL A 215 -8.43 -3.69 -16.77
N ALA A 216 -7.19 -3.29 -16.45
CA ALA A 216 -6.83 -2.77 -15.14
C ALA A 216 -6.08 -1.45 -15.23
N VAL A 217 -6.49 -0.49 -14.40
CA VAL A 217 -5.71 0.70 -14.06
C VAL A 217 -4.80 0.33 -12.90
N MET A 218 -3.48 0.39 -13.08
CA MET A 218 -2.47 -0.08 -12.13
C MET A 218 -1.42 1.00 -11.84
N PRO A 219 -0.71 0.96 -10.70
CA PRO A 219 0.35 1.93 -10.43
C PRO A 219 1.60 1.67 -11.28
N GLU A 220 2.44 2.69 -11.47
CA GLU A 220 3.70 2.58 -12.23
C GLU A 220 4.59 1.42 -11.77
N TRP A 221 4.67 1.19 -10.46
CA TRP A 221 5.53 0.17 -9.85
C TRP A 221 4.96 -1.26 -9.93
N PHE A 222 3.79 -1.46 -10.56
CA PHE A 222 3.25 -2.80 -10.75
C PHE A 222 4.10 -3.61 -11.74
N ASP A 223 4.65 -4.74 -11.28
CA ASP A 223 5.47 -5.65 -12.07
C ASP A 223 4.59 -6.62 -12.89
N LEU A 224 4.21 -6.18 -14.08
CA LEU A 224 3.43 -6.99 -15.03
C LEU A 224 4.18 -8.26 -15.46
N HIS A 225 5.50 -8.20 -15.63
CA HIS A 225 6.29 -9.35 -16.05
C HIS A 225 6.22 -10.48 -15.01
N ARG A 226 6.39 -10.14 -13.73
CA ARG A 226 6.23 -11.09 -12.61
C ARG A 226 4.81 -11.62 -12.50
N PHE A 227 3.80 -10.78 -12.76
CA PHE A 227 2.41 -11.22 -12.77
C PHE A 227 2.17 -12.28 -13.86
N VAL A 228 2.61 -12.00 -15.10
CA VAL A 228 2.47 -12.92 -16.24
C VAL A 228 3.22 -14.23 -15.99
N SER A 229 4.47 -14.14 -15.55
CA SER A 229 5.32 -15.32 -15.26
C SER A 229 4.76 -16.20 -14.14
N GLY A 230 3.98 -15.62 -13.22
CA GLY A 230 3.41 -16.30 -12.06
C GLY A 230 1.95 -16.73 -12.22
N ALA A 231 1.37 -16.61 -13.41
CA ALA A 231 -0.01 -17.00 -13.68
C ALA A 231 -0.11 -18.46 -14.14
N ALA A 232 -1.11 -19.19 -13.62
CA ALA A 232 -1.34 -20.59 -14.00
C ALA A 232 -2.07 -20.73 -15.36
N ALA A 233 -2.83 -19.70 -15.77
CA ALA A 233 -3.55 -19.66 -17.04
C ALA A 233 -2.79 -18.80 -18.06
N PRO A 234 -2.91 -19.08 -19.36
CA PRO A 234 -2.21 -18.32 -20.40
C PRO A 234 -2.70 -16.87 -20.41
N ILE A 235 -1.75 -15.94 -20.54
CA ILE A 235 -1.99 -14.50 -20.63
C ILE A 235 -1.42 -14.00 -21.95
N ALA A 236 -2.26 -13.41 -22.79
CA ALA A 236 -1.83 -12.55 -23.88
C ALA A 236 -1.91 -11.09 -23.40
N VAL A 237 -0.76 -10.44 -23.22
CA VAL A 237 -0.71 -9.00 -22.91
C VAL A 237 -1.00 -8.25 -24.20
N ARG A 238 -2.10 -7.47 -24.23
CA ARG A 238 -2.50 -6.68 -25.41
C ARG A 238 -1.99 -5.24 -25.33
N LEU A 239 -2.13 -4.62 -24.15
CA LEU A 239 -1.69 -3.25 -23.91
C LEU A 239 -1.01 -3.16 -22.55
N ASN A 240 0.06 -2.38 -22.50
CA ASN A 240 0.72 -1.96 -21.27
C ASN A 240 1.18 -0.51 -21.42
N ALA A 241 0.22 0.43 -21.33
CA ALA A 241 0.45 1.85 -21.58
C ALA A 241 0.69 2.62 -20.27
N ARG A 242 1.83 3.30 -20.16
CA ARG A 242 2.15 4.24 -19.07
C ARG A 242 1.53 5.60 -19.38
N ILE A 243 0.79 6.15 -18.42
CA ILE A 243 0.08 7.43 -18.52
C ILE A 243 0.74 8.43 -17.58
N GLU A 244 1.47 9.40 -18.15
CA GLU A 244 2.18 10.41 -17.39
C GLU A 244 1.38 11.71 -17.30
N ARG A 245 1.29 12.30 -16.11
CA ARG A 245 0.81 13.68 -15.89
C ARG A 245 -0.61 14.01 -16.43
N ALA A 246 -1.40 13.02 -16.85
CA ALA A 246 -2.74 13.23 -17.41
C ALA A 246 -3.80 13.66 -16.37
N PHE A 247 -3.50 13.54 -15.07
CA PHE A 247 -4.48 13.74 -13.99
C PHE A 247 -4.10 14.84 -12.99
N VAL A 248 -3.21 15.74 -13.38
CA VAL A 248 -2.72 16.84 -12.52
C VAL A 248 -3.88 17.72 -12.03
N ARG A 249 -4.91 17.94 -12.87
CA ARG A 249 -6.12 18.71 -12.51
C ARG A 249 -7.09 17.94 -11.62
N SER A 250 -7.19 16.62 -11.78
CA SER A 250 -7.93 15.71 -10.88
C SER A 250 -7.18 15.43 -9.58
N GLY A 251 -6.08 16.14 -9.30
CA GLY A 251 -5.37 16.06 -8.05
C GLY A 251 -4.45 14.83 -7.91
N THR A 252 -3.94 14.24 -8.99
CA THR A 252 -2.90 13.21 -8.88
C THR A 252 -1.74 13.45 -9.85
N SER A 253 -0.51 13.40 -9.35
CA SER A 253 0.72 13.37 -10.15
C SER A 253 1.27 11.95 -10.31
N ILE A 254 0.48 10.95 -9.90
CA ILE A 254 0.87 9.54 -9.93
C ILE A 254 0.79 9.07 -11.37
N THR A 255 1.93 8.66 -11.92
CA THR A 255 1.98 7.90 -13.16
C THR A 255 1.23 6.59 -12.97
N THR A 256 0.23 6.34 -13.83
CA THR A 256 -0.54 5.10 -13.82
C THR A 256 -0.30 4.31 -15.10
N ARG A 257 -0.75 3.05 -15.11
CA ARG A 257 -0.68 2.16 -16.27
C ARG A 257 -2.09 1.69 -16.60
N LEU A 258 -2.45 1.72 -17.88
CA LEU A 258 -3.60 0.96 -18.39
C LEU A 258 -3.08 -0.35 -18.98
N ILE A 259 -3.55 -1.46 -18.41
CA ILE A 259 -3.14 -2.81 -18.80
C ILE A 259 -4.35 -3.54 -19.37
N VAL A 260 -4.19 -4.19 -20.53
CA VAL A 260 -5.20 -5.02 -21.17
C VAL A 260 -4.63 -6.43 -21.35
N LEU A 261 -5.30 -7.42 -20.75
CA LEU A 261 -4.89 -8.83 -20.73
C LEU A 261 -6.01 -9.71 -21.27
N ASP A 262 -5.71 -10.60 -22.22
CA ASP A 262 -6.63 -11.65 -22.66
C ASP A 262 -6.24 -13.00 -22.04
N LYS A 263 -7.22 -13.78 -21.58
CA LYS A 263 -7.03 -15.12 -21.02
C LYS A 263 -6.95 -16.17 -22.12
N THR A 264 -5.98 -15.99 -23.00
CA THR A 264 -5.70 -16.79 -24.18
C THR A 264 -4.20 -16.98 -24.35
N LEU A 265 -3.81 -17.87 -25.27
CA LEU A 265 -2.40 -18.03 -25.63
C LEU A 265 -1.87 -16.73 -26.26
N PRO A 266 -0.61 -16.34 -25.97
CA PRO A 266 0.03 -15.22 -26.63
C PRO A 266 0.00 -15.41 -28.15
N SER A 267 -0.63 -14.48 -28.87
CA SER A 267 -0.71 -14.53 -30.33
C SER A 267 0.09 -13.42 -31.01
N ASN A 268 0.25 -12.27 -30.34
CA ASN A 268 0.93 -11.08 -30.86
C ASN A 268 1.80 -10.46 -29.77
N ASP A 269 2.78 -9.66 -30.17
CA ASP A 269 3.59 -8.86 -29.25
C ASP A 269 2.71 -7.81 -28.54
N PRO A 270 2.97 -7.54 -27.24
CA PRO A 270 2.22 -6.55 -26.49
C PRO A 270 2.49 -5.13 -26.98
N VAL A 271 1.45 -4.30 -27.03
CA VAL A 271 1.62 -2.85 -27.24
C VAL A 271 2.12 -2.22 -25.93
N ALA A 272 3.42 -1.96 -25.84
CA ALA A 272 4.02 -1.20 -24.75
C ALA A 272 4.20 0.26 -25.17
N ALA A 273 3.57 1.18 -24.45
CA ALA A 273 3.59 2.61 -24.80
C ALA A 273 3.77 3.49 -23.56
N THR A 274 4.24 4.72 -23.79
CA THR A 274 4.21 5.80 -22.80
C THR A 274 3.56 6.99 -23.46
N THR A 275 2.55 7.57 -22.80
CA THR A 275 1.81 8.72 -23.30
C THR A 275 1.58 9.73 -22.18
N SER A 276 1.52 11.01 -22.56
CA SER A 276 1.14 12.11 -21.68
C SER A 276 -0.27 12.64 -21.95
N THR A 277 -0.98 12.08 -22.93
CA THR A 277 -2.32 12.53 -23.33
C THR A 277 -3.32 11.38 -23.41
N LEU A 278 -4.58 11.65 -23.05
CA LEU A 278 -5.65 10.65 -23.13
C LEU A 278 -6.10 10.37 -24.58
N SER A 279 -5.82 11.28 -25.52
CA SER A 279 -6.09 11.10 -26.95
C SER A 279 -5.20 10.02 -27.56
N GLU A 280 -3.89 10.10 -27.33
CA GLU A 280 -2.95 9.06 -27.79
C GLU A 280 -3.26 7.69 -27.18
N LEU A 281 -3.71 7.67 -25.92
CA LEU A 281 -4.17 6.43 -25.29
C LEU A 281 -5.40 5.85 -26.01
N CYS A 282 -6.34 6.69 -26.43
CA CYS A 282 -7.51 6.27 -27.21
C CYS A 282 -7.09 5.66 -28.56
N ASP A 283 -6.14 6.28 -29.27
CA ASP A 283 -5.62 5.76 -30.54
C ASP A 283 -5.00 4.38 -30.34
N LEU A 284 -4.20 4.19 -29.28
CA LEU A 284 -3.62 2.88 -28.94
C LEU A 284 -4.70 1.84 -28.64
N ILE A 285 -5.75 2.20 -27.91
CA ILE A 285 -6.88 1.32 -27.59
C ILE A 285 -7.62 0.89 -28.86
N ASP A 286 -7.85 1.81 -29.79
CA ASP A 286 -8.58 1.54 -31.03
C ASP A 286 -7.81 0.63 -32.01
N THR A 287 -6.48 0.51 -31.83
CA THR A 287 -5.66 -0.45 -32.59
C THR A 287 -5.66 -1.86 -32.01
N LEU A 288 -6.21 -2.07 -30.81
CA LEU A 288 -6.20 -3.39 -30.18
C LEU A 288 -7.05 -4.39 -30.96
N PRO A 289 -6.62 -5.66 -31.04
CA PRO A 289 -7.41 -6.68 -31.72
C PRO A 289 -8.77 -6.85 -31.04
N LEU A 290 -9.80 -7.02 -31.86
CA LEU A 290 -11.12 -7.42 -31.41
C LEU A 290 -11.02 -8.72 -30.61
N ARG A 291 -11.88 -8.85 -29.59
CA ARG A 291 -11.97 -10.08 -28.82
C ARG A 291 -12.51 -11.19 -29.70
N GLU A 292 -11.81 -12.32 -29.74
CA GLU A 292 -12.34 -13.55 -30.32
C GLU A 292 -13.49 -14.05 -29.43
N THR A 293 -14.72 -13.67 -29.75
CA THR A 293 -15.94 -14.08 -29.03
C THR A 293 -16.50 -15.41 -29.53
N ALA A 294 -15.91 -15.98 -30.58
CA ALA A 294 -16.39 -17.21 -31.21
C ALA A 294 -15.92 -18.47 -30.47
N GLN A 295 -16.87 -19.07 -29.75
CA GLN A 295 -16.95 -20.46 -29.28
C GLN A 295 -15.88 -20.93 -28.28
N PHE A 296 -16.27 -21.00 -27.01
CA PHE A 296 -15.79 -22.04 -26.11
C PHE A 296 -16.98 -22.82 -25.52
N PRO A 297 -16.85 -24.15 -25.37
CA PRO A 297 -17.94 -24.97 -24.84
C PRO A 297 -18.29 -24.49 -23.44
N ALA A 298 -19.60 -24.43 -23.15
CA ALA A 298 -20.12 -24.31 -21.79
C ALA A 298 -19.76 -25.58 -21.00
N ALA A 299 -18.49 -25.71 -20.61
CA ALA A 299 -18.05 -26.66 -19.62
C ALA A 299 -17.55 -25.82 -18.45
N MET A 300 -18.45 -25.57 -17.49
CA MET A 300 -18.03 -25.27 -16.13
C MET A 300 -17.01 -26.35 -15.76
N ALA A 301 -15.75 -25.97 -15.55
CA ALA A 301 -14.84 -26.83 -14.84
C ALA A 301 -15.46 -27.03 -13.45
N THR A 302 -16.09 -28.18 -13.24
CA THR A 302 -16.55 -28.58 -11.92
C THR A 302 -15.31 -28.64 -11.03
N ARG A 303 -15.14 -27.63 -10.17
CA ARG A 303 -14.17 -27.70 -9.08
C ARG A 303 -14.49 -28.99 -8.33
N PRO A 304 -13.52 -29.91 -8.10
CA PRO A 304 -13.78 -31.02 -7.22
C PRO A 304 -14.13 -30.42 -5.86
N GLN A 305 -15.37 -30.63 -5.41
CA GLN A 305 -15.75 -30.34 -4.04
C GLN A 305 -14.77 -31.12 -3.17
N GLY A 306 -13.91 -30.40 -2.46
CA GLY A 306 -12.93 -31.00 -1.57
C GLY A 306 -13.66 -31.90 -0.59
N ALA A 307 -13.55 -33.21 -0.81
CA ALA A 307 -13.98 -34.20 0.14
C ALA A 307 -13.31 -33.87 1.48
N LEU A 308 -14.12 -33.74 2.53
CA LEU A 308 -13.66 -33.74 3.90
C LEU A 308 -12.99 -35.09 4.16
N LEU A 309 -11.69 -35.19 3.86
CA LEU A 309 -10.87 -36.31 4.30
C LEU A 309 -10.64 -36.14 5.79
N SER A 310 -11.58 -36.71 6.55
CA SER A 310 -11.37 -37.16 7.92
C SER A 310 -10.14 -38.08 7.96
N LEU A 311 -9.00 -37.51 8.36
CA LEU A 311 -7.84 -38.29 8.79
C LEU A 311 -7.86 -38.39 10.31
N VAL A 312 -8.77 -39.23 10.80
CA VAL A 312 -8.56 -39.92 12.07
C VAL A 312 -7.62 -41.08 11.77
N THR A 313 -6.31 -40.85 11.92
CA THR A 313 -5.34 -41.93 12.09
C THR A 313 -4.44 -41.63 13.28
N ALA A 314 -4.30 -42.65 14.11
CA ALA A 314 -3.77 -42.60 15.44
C ALA A 314 -2.28 -42.24 15.49
N GLY A 315 -1.93 -41.46 16.52
CA GLY A 315 -0.77 -41.74 17.37
C GLY A 315 0.60 -41.81 16.72
N SER A 316 1.13 -40.65 16.32
CA SER A 316 2.56 -40.37 16.48
C SER A 316 2.71 -38.86 16.72
N ARG A 317 2.87 -38.47 17.99
CA ARG A 317 3.30 -37.11 18.32
C ARG A 317 4.75 -36.97 17.86
N LEU A 318 4.95 -36.48 16.65
CA LEU A 318 6.23 -35.87 16.28
C LEU A 318 6.39 -34.61 17.14
N ARG A 319 7.08 -34.76 18.27
CA ARG A 319 7.65 -33.60 18.97
C ARG A 319 8.63 -32.96 17.98
N PRO A 320 8.51 -31.65 17.69
CA PRO A 320 9.56 -30.95 16.97
C PRO A 320 10.87 -31.15 17.73
N VAL A 321 11.79 -31.87 17.11
CA VAL A 321 13.19 -31.86 17.56
C VAL A 321 13.69 -30.46 17.21
N PRO A 322 14.17 -29.66 18.20
CA PRO A 322 14.74 -28.36 17.88
C PRO A 322 15.90 -28.59 16.91
N PRO A 323 16.04 -27.78 15.84
CA PRO A 323 17.20 -27.88 14.98
C PRO A 323 18.47 -27.77 15.83
N ALA A 324 19.43 -28.65 15.56
CA ALA A 324 20.70 -28.67 16.27
C ALA A 324 21.33 -27.28 16.20
N ARG A 325 21.66 -26.71 17.37
CA ARG A 325 22.45 -25.49 17.49
C ARG A 325 23.79 -25.71 16.79
N ALA A 326 23.95 -25.14 15.60
CA ALA A 326 25.27 -24.84 15.07
C ALA A 326 25.83 -23.69 15.91
N GLY A 327 26.38 -24.05 17.07
CA GLY A 327 27.09 -23.13 17.94
C GLY A 327 28.35 -22.66 17.24
N VAL A 328 28.40 -21.38 16.89
CA VAL A 328 29.58 -20.60 17.21
C VAL A 328 29.15 -19.72 18.37
N SER A 329 29.51 -20.11 19.58
CA SER A 329 29.43 -19.25 20.75
C SER A 329 30.33 -18.03 20.48
N THR A 330 29.77 -16.98 19.90
CA THR A 330 30.38 -15.66 19.91
C THR A 330 30.22 -15.13 21.34
N GLY A 331 31.33 -14.98 22.05
CA GLY A 331 31.30 -14.42 23.40
C GLY A 331 30.61 -13.06 23.37
N ILE A 332 29.79 -12.74 24.37
CA ILE A 332 29.22 -11.39 24.49
C ILE A 332 30.34 -10.48 25.00
N VAL A 333 30.65 -9.42 24.27
CA VAL A 333 31.71 -8.47 24.60
C VAL A 333 31.16 -7.05 24.68
N PRO A 334 31.74 -6.18 25.54
CA PRO A 334 31.40 -4.77 25.51
C PRO A 334 31.81 -4.13 24.18
N CYS A 335 30.94 -3.28 23.62
CA CYS A 335 31.27 -2.39 22.51
C CYS A 335 32.06 -1.20 23.07
N THR A 336 33.32 -1.43 23.43
CA THR A 336 34.21 -0.43 24.03
C THR A 336 34.46 0.72 23.07
N PHE A 337 34.38 1.94 23.58
CA PHE A 337 34.69 3.17 22.86
C PHE A 337 35.44 4.14 23.77
N GLU A 338 36.21 5.04 23.17
CA GLU A 338 36.78 6.20 23.84
C GLU A 338 35.81 7.38 23.69
N ALA A 339 35.42 7.97 24.82
CA ALA A 339 34.59 9.17 24.86
C ALA A 339 35.49 10.40 24.78
N LEU A 340 35.34 11.21 23.72
CA LEU A 340 36.21 12.36 23.48
C LEU A 340 35.72 13.58 24.28
N ALA A 341 36.60 14.10 25.14
CA ALA A 341 36.35 15.31 25.91
C ALA A 341 36.26 16.57 25.02
N GLU A 342 37.04 16.60 23.95
CA GLU A 342 36.97 17.58 22.86
C GLU A 342 36.35 16.93 21.61
N PRO A 343 35.46 17.61 20.88
CA PRO A 343 34.86 17.03 19.67
C PRO A 343 35.90 16.70 18.60
N ALA A 344 35.68 15.61 17.86
CA ALA A 344 36.53 15.22 16.75
C ALA A 344 36.61 16.34 15.70
N PRO A 345 37.80 16.64 15.12
CA PRO A 345 38.00 17.79 14.23
C PRO A 345 37.11 17.77 12.99
N ILE A 346 36.40 18.87 12.70
CA ILE A 346 35.51 19.03 11.53
C ILE A 346 36.22 18.67 10.23
N ALA A 347 35.53 17.91 9.37
CA ALA A 347 36.09 17.44 8.11
C ALA A 347 36.04 18.59 7.10
N GLU A 348 36.83 18.49 6.04
CA GLU A 348 36.82 19.51 4.99
C GLU A 348 35.41 19.62 4.39
N GLN A 349 34.90 20.85 4.34
CA GLN A 349 33.58 21.15 3.81
C GLN A 349 33.55 20.98 2.30
N VAL A 350 32.56 20.24 1.80
CA VAL A 350 32.30 20.07 0.37
C VAL A 350 30.91 20.65 0.06
N GLY A 351 30.88 21.83 -0.54
CA GLY A 351 29.62 22.55 -0.79
C GLY A 351 28.92 22.94 0.52
N HIS A 352 27.68 22.50 0.71
CA HIS A 352 26.90 22.75 1.95
C HIS A 352 26.97 21.60 2.97
N TYR A 353 27.83 20.61 2.74
CA TYR A 353 27.87 19.37 3.50
C TYR A 353 29.25 19.10 4.09
N LEU A 354 29.25 18.38 5.20
CA LEU A 354 30.42 17.82 5.87
C LEU A 354 30.34 16.29 5.77
N PRO A 355 31.45 15.59 5.46
CA PRO A 355 31.52 14.14 5.68
C PRO A 355 31.17 13.81 7.13
N TYR A 356 30.17 12.95 7.31
CA TYR A 356 29.68 12.59 8.64
C TYR A 356 30.68 11.71 9.37
N ARG A 357 30.84 11.97 10.67
CA ARG A 357 31.56 11.09 11.59
C ARG A 357 31.03 11.24 13.01
N PRO A 358 31.23 10.24 13.88
CA PRO A 358 31.01 10.40 15.30
C PRO A 358 31.86 11.53 15.88
N SER A 359 31.22 12.49 16.55
CA SER A 359 31.90 13.68 17.08
C SER A 359 32.47 13.48 18.49
N ARG A 360 31.92 12.53 19.26
CA ARG A 360 32.28 12.28 20.66
C ARG A 360 32.77 10.86 20.93
N ILE A 361 32.76 9.99 19.93
CA ILE A 361 32.97 8.56 20.11
C ILE A 361 34.06 8.11 19.14
N LEU A 362 35.11 7.49 19.67
CA LEU A 362 36.07 6.74 18.87
C LEU A 362 35.93 5.25 19.21
N ILE A 363 35.60 4.43 18.23
CA ILE A 363 35.41 2.99 18.40
C ILE A 363 36.59 2.27 17.76
N PRO A 364 37.48 1.62 18.53
CA PRO A 364 38.57 0.84 17.97
C PRO A 364 38.05 -0.23 17.00
N ASP A 365 38.77 -0.40 15.89
CA ASP A 365 38.48 -1.40 14.84
C ASP A 365 37.10 -1.30 14.17
N ALA A 366 36.36 -0.20 14.38
CA ALA A 366 35.12 0.03 13.67
C ALA A 366 35.39 0.45 12.22
N ALA A 367 34.76 -0.25 11.29
CA ALA A 367 34.79 0.13 9.88
C ALA A 367 34.00 1.43 9.63
N ASP A 368 34.45 2.22 8.68
CA ASP A 368 33.67 3.32 8.13
C ASP A 368 32.35 2.83 7.54
N HIS A 369 31.37 3.72 7.46
CA HIS A 369 30.10 3.38 6.85
C HIS A 369 30.29 3.13 5.34
N PRO A 370 29.73 2.05 4.76
CA PRO A 370 29.96 1.67 3.36
C PRO A 370 29.45 2.71 2.35
N THR A 371 28.37 3.42 2.71
CA THR A 371 27.91 4.62 2.01
C THR A 371 28.60 5.85 2.60
N PRO A 372 29.18 6.77 1.79
CA PRO A 372 29.71 8.03 2.30
C PRO A 372 28.56 8.88 2.86
N LEU A 373 28.49 8.96 4.19
CA LEU A 373 27.48 9.73 4.90
C LEU A 373 27.89 11.19 4.98
N VAL A 374 26.90 12.08 4.95
CA VAL A 374 27.11 13.53 5.06
C VAL A 374 26.10 14.14 6.02
N GLU A 375 26.48 15.26 6.63
CA GLU A 375 25.60 16.11 7.41
C GLU A 375 25.70 17.56 6.92
N SER A 376 24.68 18.37 7.23
CA SER A 376 24.75 19.80 6.93
C SER A 376 25.77 20.50 7.84
N VAL A 377 26.36 21.61 7.37
CA VAL A 377 27.24 22.44 8.21
C VAL A 377 26.56 22.87 9.51
N ALA A 378 25.25 23.16 9.47
CA ALA A 378 24.47 23.52 10.65
C ALA A 378 24.41 22.37 11.67
N MET A 379 24.19 21.13 11.23
CA MET A 379 24.16 19.97 12.11
C MET A 379 25.54 19.67 12.70
N GLY A 380 26.59 19.70 11.89
CA GLY A 380 27.96 19.45 12.34
C GLY A 380 28.52 20.52 13.28
N SER A 381 27.87 21.68 13.38
CA SER A 381 28.21 22.72 14.36
C SER A 381 27.71 22.41 15.77
N ILE A 382 26.75 21.48 15.91
CA ILE A 382 26.19 21.08 17.19
C ILE A 382 26.96 19.87 17.71
N THR A 383 27.51 20.04 18.90
CA THR A 383 28.28 18.98 19.55
C THR A 383 27.36 17.98 20.26
N ALA A 384 27.53 16.69 19.96
CA ALA A 384 26.80 15.63 20.65
C ALA A 384 27.20 15.56 22.15
N PRO A 385 26.31 15.08 23.04
CA PRO A 385 26.64 14.90 24.46
C PRO A 385 27.69 13.79 24.63
N ILE A 386 28.49 13.84 25.70
CA ILE A 386 29.47 12.78 25.98
C ILE A 386 28.73 11.52 26.47
N PRO A 387 28.78 10.38 25.76
CA PRO A 387 28.13 9.16 26.19
C PRO A 387 28.90 8.47 27.31
N THR A 388 28.21 7.62 28.06
CA THR A 388 28.72 6.97 29.28
C THR A 388 28.33 5.50 29.40
N GLN A 389 27.35 5.06 28.61
CA GLN A 389 26.85 3.68 28.62
C GLN A 389 27.57 2.86 27.58
N VAL A 390 28.05 1.68 27.98
CA VAL A 390 28.73 0.74 27.09
C VAL A 390 27.76 -0.39 26.74
N PRO A 391 27.30 -0.50 25.48
CA PRO A 391 26.42 -1.57 25.04
C PRO A 391 27.17 -2.90 24.93
N LEU A 392 26.44 -4.01 24.95
CA LEU A 392 26.97 -5.36 24.78
C LEU A 392 26.59 -5.90 23.39
N LEU A 393 27.54 -6.55 22.71
CA LEU A 393 27.31 -7.16 21.41
C LEU A 393 27.98 -8.55 21.34
N PRO A 394 27.52 -9.44 20.46
CA PRO A 394 28.28 -10.64 20.11
C PRO A 394 29.68 -10.30 19.59
N SER A 395 30.67 -11.12 19.94
CA SER A 395 32.06 -10.94 19.54
C SER A 395 32.18 -10.88 18.01
N GLY A 396 32.90 -9.87 17.52
CA GLY A 396 33.20 -9.70 16.10
C GLY A 396 32.17 -8.88 15.32
N VAL A 397 31.10 -8.37 15.92
CA VAL A 397 30.16 -7.46 15.23
C VAL A 397 30.86 -6.20 14.71
N ILE A 398 31.67 -5.55 15.56
CA ILE A 398 32.45 -4.36 15.19
C ILE A 398 33.64 -4.73 14.29
N ALA A 399 34.49 -5.67 14.74
CA ALA A 399 35.72 -6.03 14.02
C ALA A 399 35.49 -6.61 12.61
N LYS A 400 34.33 -7.20 12.33
CA LYS A 400 33.95 -7.68 10.98
C LYS A 400 33.21 -6.63 10.14
N GLY A 401 33.01 -5.41 10.66
CA GLY A 401 32.30 -4.33 9.98
C GLY A 401 30.80 -4.60 9.78
N LEU A 402 30.16 -5.42 10.62
CA LEU A 402 28.71 -5.69 10.51
C LEU A 402 27.87 -4.50 10.97
N VAL A 403 28.45 -3.65 11.82
CA VAL A 403 27.94 -2.35 12.24
C VAL A 403 29.08 -1.35 12.05
N SER A 404 28.84 -0.29 11.28
CA SER A 404 29.85 0.75 11.07
C SER A 404 30.00 1.68 12.27
N SER A 405 31.03 2.52 12.28
CA SER A 405 31.25 3.56 13.30
C SER A 405 30.01 4.44 13.54
N ALA A 406 29.39 4.95 12.46
CA ALA A 406 28.16 5.74 12.52
C ALA A 406 26.96 4.97 13.11
N GLN A 407 26.79 3.70 12.74
CA GLN A 407 25.68 2.88 13.25
C GLN A 407 25.90 2.47 14.71
N ALA A 408 27.15 2.27 15.12
CA ALA A 408 27.51 1.97 16.50
C ALA A 408 27.37 3.21 17.40
N GLU A 409 27.62 4.42 16.89
CA GLU A 409 27.30 5.66 17.60
C GLU A 409 25.81 5.75 17.95
N THR A 410 24.92 5.41 17.00
CA THR A 410 23.48 5.32 17.27
C THR A 410 23.16 4.36 18.41
N LEU A 411 23.75 3.16 18.41
CA LEU A 411 23.58 2.17 19.47
C LEU A 411 24.02 2.72 20.83
N ILE A 412 25.18 3.36 20.90
CA ILE A 412 25.73 3.93 22.14
C ILE A 412 24.81 5.02 22.68
N TYR A 413 24.35 5.95 21.83
CA TYR A 413 23.42 6.99 22.28
C TYR A 413 22.04 6.46 22.67
N ALA A 414 21.53 5.44 21.96
CA ALA A 414 20.30 4.76 22.35
C ALA A 414 20.46 4.09 23.72
N ALA A 415 21.58 3.40 23.97
CA ALA A 415 21.87 2.83 25.29
C ALA A 415 21.97 3.91 26.38
N ASN A 416 22.59 5.05 26.08
CA ASN A 416 22.66 6.22 26.96
C ASN A 416 21.29 6.84 27.29
N ALA A 417 20.38 6.90 26.31
CA ALA A 417 19.01 7.33 26.53
C ALA A 417 18.25 6.32 27.41
N HIS A 418 18.28 5.03 27.04
CA HIS A 418 17.55 3.97 27.72
C HIS A 418 18.01 3.69 29.15
N ALA A 419 19.20 4.16 29.55
CA ALA A 419 19.67 4.08 30.93
C ALA A 419 19.00 5.11 31.88
N ARG A 420 18.15 5.99 31.35
CA ARG A 420 17.47 7.04 32.11
C ARG A 420 15.97 7.00 31.86
N ASP A 421 15.22 7.47 32.85
CA ASP A 421 13.79 7.77 32.68
C ASP A 421 13.60 9.25 32.31
N LEU A 422 12.47 9.56 31.68
CA LEU A 422 11.99 10.93 31.50
C LEU A 422 11.81 11.59 32.87
N PRO A 423 12.16 12.88 33.01
CA PRO A 423 12.01 13.58 34.28
C PRO A 423 10.52 13.75 34.61
N GLY A 424 10.08 13.18 35.74
CA GLY A 424 8.72 13.31 36.25
C GLY A 424 7.92 12.01 36.20
N ARG A 425 6.60 12.13 36.35
CA ARG A 425 5.64 11.03 36.34
C ARG A 425 4.51 11.36 35.36
N PHE A 426 4.06 10.35 34.64
CA PHE A 426 3.09 10.52 33.56
C PHE A 426 1.99 9.47 33.63
N ALA A 427 0.79 9.85 33.19
CA ALA A 427 -0.31 8.94 32.94
C ALA A 427 -0.57 8.89 31.43
N PRO A 428 -0.87 7.70 30.85
CA PRO A 428 -1.25 7.60 29.46
C PRO A 428 -2.62 8.26 29.24
N GLU A 429 -2.71 9.07 28.19
CA GLU A 429 -3.95 9.67 27.67
C GLU A 429 -4.12 9.19 26.22
N ASP A 430 -5.31 9.39 25.64
CA ASP A 430 -5.61 9.02 24.25
C ASP A 430 -5.20 7.57 23.90
N LYS A 431 -5.71 6.61 24.68
CA LYS A 431 -5.40 5.17 24.53
C LYS A 431 -3.90 4.83 24.59
N GLY A 432 -3.08 5.70 25.17
CA GLY A 432 -1.64 5.53 25.31
C GLY A 432 -0.80 6.22 24.24
N CYS A 433 -1.41 6.98 23.33
CA CYS A 433 -0.70 7.76 22.31
C CYS A 433 -0.01 9.01 22.89
N ILE A 434 -0.46 9.50 24.04
CA ILE A 434 0.09 10.71 24.69
C ILE A 434 0.43 10.40 26.15
N LEU A 435 1.53 10.97 26.64
CA LEU A 435 1.89 10.96 28.05
C LEU A 435 1.61 12.33 28.69
N LYS A 436 0.74 12.36 29.69
CA LYS A 436 0.37 13.58 30.41
C LYS A 436 1.00 13.61 31.80
N PRO A 437 1.63 14.71 32.24
CA PRO A 437 2.15 14.83 33.60
C PRO A 437 1.07 14.52 34.65
N SER A 438 1.38 13.66 35.60
CA SER A 438 0.46 13.26 36.68
C SER A 438 1.26 12.85 37.92
N ALA A 439 0.85 13.34 39.09
CA ALA A 439 1.51 13.01 40.36
C ALA A 439 1.39 11.51 40.72
N GLU A 440 0.27 10.90 40.36
CA GLU A 440 -0.05 9.48 40.54
C GLU A 440 0.48 8.60 39.39
N GLY A 441 1.12 9.21 38.39
CA GLY A 441 1.66 8.54 37.22
C GLY A 441 2.91 7.71 37.47
N HIS A 442 3.46 7.17 36.38
CA HIS A 442 4.65 6.33 36.37
C HIS A 442 5.83 7.04 35.71
N ALA A 443 7.04 6.65 36.08
CA ALA A 443 8.23 7.02 35.32
C ALA A 443 8.25 6.22 34.00
N TYR A 444 8.63 6.89 32.91
CA TYR A 444 8.75 6.28 31.59
C TYR A 444 10.20 6.34 31.15
N ARG A 445 10.72 5.22 30.64
CA ARG A 445 12.07 5.17 30.09
C ARG A 445 12.22 6.14 28.92
N MET A 446 13.32 6.88 28.89
CA MET A 446 13.61 7.80 27.80
C MET A 446 13.86 7.01 26.51
N GLY A 447 13.15 7.38 25.44
CA GLY A 447 13.38 6.84 24.10
C GLY A 447 14.52 7.58 23.38
N TYR A 448 14.99 6.98 22.30
CA TYR A 448 15.96 7.60 21.39
C TYR A 448 15.31 7.86 20.03
N PHE A 449 15.47 9.07 19.50
CA PHE A 449 14.94 9.45 18.20
C PHE A 449 16.05 9.40 17.13
N LEU A 450 15.85 8.55 16.12
CA LEU A 450 16.78 8.38 15.01
C LEU A 450 16.28 9.15 13.78
N GLY A 451 16.96 10.26 13.44
CA GLY A 451 16.57 11.19 12.38
C GLY A 451 17.31 11.03 11.05
N ASP A 452 18.09 9.97 10.87
CA ASP A 452 19.00 9.84 9.73
C ASP A 452 18.30 9.64 8.39
N GLY A 453 18.92 10.14 7.31
CA GLY A 453 18.46 10.00 5.93
C GLY A 453 18.49 8.57 5.38
N THR A 454 18.12 8.41 4.11
CA THR A 454 18.27 7.13 3.41
C THR A 454 19.76 6.77 3.27
N GLY A 455 20.08 5.47 3.28
CA GLY A 455 21.46 5.01 3.10
C GLY A 455 22.31 4.86 4.37
N ALA A 456 21.89 5.36 5.54
CA ALA A 456 22.59 5.19 6.82
C ALA A 456 22.42 3.80 7.48
N GLY A 457 21.49 2.98 6.96
CA GLY A 457 21.22 1.63 7.48
C GLY A 457 20.39 1.61 8.76
N LYS A 458 19.28 2.37 8.79
CA LYS A 458 18.34 2.44 9.94
C LYS A 458 17.88 1.07 10.46
N GLY A 459 17.61 0.12 9.58
CA GLY A 459 17.27 -1.26 10.00
C GLY A 459 18.39 -1.90 10.82
N ARG A 460 19.65 -1.72 10.39
CA ARG A 460 20.84 -2.21 11.12
C ARG A 460 21.02 -1.50 12.46
N GLN A 461 20.78 -0.19 12.53
CA GLN A 461 20.81 0.60 13.77
C GLN A 461 19.74 0.12 14.77
N VAL A 462 18.50 -0.09 14.32
CA VAL A 462 17.43 -0.62 15.18
C VAL A 462 17.73 -2.04 15.64
N ALA A 463 18.20 -2.90 14.74
CA ALA A 463 18.56 -4.29 15.06
C ALA A 463 19.70 -4.36 16.10
N SER A 464 20.69 -3.47 16.03
CA SER A 464 21.79 -3.44 17.01
C SER A 464 21.32 -3.00 18.41
N VAL A 465 20.38 -2.05 18.48
CA VAL A 465 19.75 -1.62 19.74
C VAL A 465 18.94 -2.75 20.38
N ILE A 466 18.17 -3.49 19.57
CA ILE A 466 17.47 -4.69 20.04
C ILE A 466 18.47 -5.74 20.51
N LEU A 467 19.56 -5.94 19.77
CA LEU A 467 20.57 -6.94 20.08
C LEU A 467 21.26 -6.71 21.43
N ASP A 468 21.59 -5.46 21.79
CA ASP A 468 22.14 -5.13 23.12
C ASP A 468 21.20 -5.57 24.25
N ARG A 469 19.90 -5.34 24.09
CA ARG A 469 18.89 -5.76 25.08
C ARG A 469 18.69 -7.27 25.08
N TRP A 470 18.69 -7.88 23.90
CA TRP A 470 18.57 -9.31 23.71
C TRP A 470 19.68 -10.08 24.41
N VAL A 471 20.95 -9.68 24.25
CA VAL A 471 22.09 -10.34 24.91
C VAL A 471 22.14 -10.10 26.42
N ARG A 472 21.44 -9.08 26.92
CA ARG A 472 21.20 -8.83 28.37
C ARG A 472 20.04 -9.64 28.94
N GLY A 473 19.34 -10.43 28.12
CA GLY A 473 18.22 -11.27 28.53
C GLY A 473 16.84 -10.62 28.41
N GLU A 474 16.77 -9.34 28.02
CA GLU A 474 15.52 -8.70 27.64
C GLU A 474 15.17 -9.16 26.22
N LYS A 475 14.36 -10.23 26.08
CA LYS A 475 14.10 -10.89 24.79
C LYS A 475 12.69 -10.72 24.24
N ARG A 476 11.95 -9.70 24.70
CA ARG A 476 10.60 -9.38 24.21
C ARG A 476 10.62 -7.99 23.65
N HIS A 477 10.58 -7.89 22.32
CA HIS A 477 10.65 -6.61 21.62
C HIS A 477 9.46 -6.44 20.70
N ILE A 478 9.17 -5.18 20.38
CA ILE A 478 8.20 -4.80 19.36
C ILE A 478 8.95 -3.93 18.35
N TRP A 479 8.85 -4.28 17.07
CA TRP A 479 9.37 -3.51 15.95
C TRP A 479 8.20 -2.98 15.14
N ILE A 480 7.72 -1.80 15.49
CA ILE A 480 6.66 -1.13 14.71
C ILE A 480 7.28 -0.49 13.48
N SER A 481 6.75 -0.82 12.30
CA SER A 481 7.20 -0.27 11.03
C SER A 481 6.03 0.29 10.23
N LYS A 482 6.32 1.08 9.20
CA LYS A 482 5.29 1.70 8.34
C LYS A 482 4.42 0.64 7.64
N ASN A 483 4.99 -0.50 7.27
CA ASN A 483 4.27 -1.58 6.59
C ASN A 483 4.94 -2.95 6.78
N GLU A 484 4.20 -4.01 6.48
CA GLU A 484 4.67 -5.40 6.53
C GLU A 484 5.75 -5.70 5.48
N ALA A 485 5.85 -4.91 4.39
CA ALA A 485 6.89 -5.11 3.38
C ALA A 485 8.31 -4.94 3.96
N LEU A 486 8.45 -4.16 5.03
CA LEU A 486 9.71 -3.97 5.77
C LEU A 486 10.04 -5.13 6.74
N LEU A 487 9.18 -6.15 6.86
CA LEU A 487 9.44 -7.33 7.69
C LEU A 487 10.69 -8.07 7.20
N GLU A 488 10.83 -8.25 5.89
CA GLU A 488 12.00 -8.92 5.32
C GLU A 488 13.27 -8.06 5.41
N ASP A 489 13.15 -6.73 5.35
CA ASP A 489 14.26 -5.83 5.64
C ASP A 489 14.71 -5.93 7.11
N ALA A 490 13.76 -5.95 8.05
CA ALA A 490 14.05 -6.14 9.47
C ALA A 490 14.69 -7.51 9.74
N ARG A 491 14.18 -8.58 9.10
CA ARG A 491 14.78 -9.92 9.17
C ARG A 491 16.18 -9.96 8.59
N ARG A 492 16.42 -9.31 7.45
CA ARG A 492 17.76 -9.20 6.85
C ARG A 492 18.72 -8.49 7.79
N ASP A 493 18.31 -7.38 8.39
CA ASP A 493 19.17 -6.60 9.28
C ASP A 493 19.42 -7.29 10.62
N TRP A 494 18.44 -8.02 11.15
CA TRP A 494 18.61 -8.89 12.32
C TRP A 494 19.52 -10.09 12.02
N LEU A 495 19.32 -10.76 10.89
CA LEU A 495 20.15 -11.87 10.42
C LEU A 495 21.60 -11.45 10.23
N ALA A 496 21.84 -10.26 9.69
CA ALA A 496 23.18 -9.72 9.49
C ALA A 496 23.96 -9.54 10.80
N LEU A 497 23.27 -9.44 11.94
CA LEU A 497 23.89 -9.35 13.26
C LEU A 497 23.94 -10.69 14.02
N GLY A 498 23.57 -11.79 13.36
CA GLY A 498 23.58 -13.14 13.93
C GLY A 498 22.26 -13.59 14.55
N GLY A 499 21.19 -12.78 14.41
CA GLY A 499 19.84 -13.19 14.74
C GLY A 499 19.25 -14.20 13.74
N LEU A 500 18.11 -14.81 14.07
CA LEU A 500 17.40 -15.72 13.18
C LEU A 500 16.14 -15.03 12.62
N PRO A 501 15.76 -15.25 11.35
CA PRO A 501 14.52 -14.69 10.79
C PRO A 501 13.27 -15.10 11.57
N ILE A 502 13.30 -16.27 12.22
CA ILE A 502 12.21 -16.78 13.07
C ILE A 502 12.10 -16.02 14.41
N ASP A 503 13.10 -15.24 14.80
CA ASP A 503 12.96 -14.39 15.98
C ASP A 503 12.00 -13.23 15.71
N ILE A 504 11.77 -12.85 14.45
CA ILE A 504 10.85 -11.79 14.04
C ILE A 504 9.54 -12.37 13.51
N GLN A 505 8.45 -12.15 14.24
CA GLN A 505 7.12 -12.67 13.89
C GLN A 505 6.14 -11.52 13.63
N PRO A 506 5.41 -11.54 12.51
CA PRO A 506 4.39 -10.53 12.24
C PRO A 506 3.22 -10.64 13.22
N LEU A 507 2.74 -9.50 13.71
CA LEU A 507 1.58 -9.40 14.60
C LEU A 507 0.34 -10.11 14.04
N GLY A 508 0.19 -10.13 12.71
CA GLY A 508 -0.92 -10.80 12.01
C GLY A 508 -1.06 -12.30 12.27
N GLN A 509 -0.09 -12.96 12.90
CA GLN A 509 -0.23 -14.37 13.35
C GLN A 509 -1.16 -14.54 14.54
N TRP A 510 -1.42 -13.48 15.31
CA TRP A 510 -2.33 -13.49 16.44
C TRP A 510 -3.64 -12.83 16.06
N LYS A 511 -4.77 -13.47 16.42
CA LYS A 511 -6.09 -12.88 16.24
C LYS A 511 -6.24 -11.67 17.15
N LEU A 512 -6.89 -10.62 16.66
CA LEU A 512 -7.19 -9.44 17.47
C LEU A 512 -7.96 -9.84 18.74
N GLY A 513 -7.57 -9.26 19.88
CA GLY A 513 -8.15 -9.55 21.19
C GLY A 513 -7.64 -10.85 21.84
N THR A 514 -6.78 -11.63 21.16
CA THR A 514 -6.13 -12.80 21.76
C THR A 514 -4.77 -12.44 22.33
N GLN A 515 -4.37 -13.14 23.40
CA GLN A 515 -3.07 -12.93 24.02
C GLN A 515 -1.94 -13.39 23.08
N VAL A 516 -0.93 -12.53 22.89
CA VAL A 516 0.30 -12.89 22.17
C VAL A 516 1.03 -13.98 22.94
N SER A 517 1.05 -15.20 22.38
CA SER A 517 1.62 -16.40 23.02
C SER A 517 3.15 -16.50 22.88
N MET A 518 3.79 -15.52 22.23
CA MET A 518 5.23 -15.50 22.02
C MET A 518 5.97 -15.19 23.34
N ARG A 519 6.83 -16.10 23.78
CA ARG A 519 7.59 -15.96 25.03
C ARG A 519 8.86 -15.12 24.89
N GLU A 520 9.57 -15.29 23.78
CA GLU A 520 10.79 -14.59 23.39
C GLU A 520 10.71 -14.32 21.89
N GLY A 521 11.23 -13.18 21.43
CA GLY A 521 11.20 -12.76 20.04
C GLY A 521 10.97 -11.25 19.87
N ILE A 522 10.88 -10.85 18.61
CA ILE A 522 10.59 -9.51 18.14
C ILE A 522 9.25 -9.57 17.40
N LEU A 523 8.23 -8.95 17.98
CA LEU A 523 6.93 -8.81 17.35
C LEU A 523 7.00 -7.66 16.34
N PHE A 524 6.73 -7.94 15.07
CA PHE A 524 6.75 -6.94 14.00
C PHE A 524 5.35 -6.45 13.68
#